data_AF-A0A970PQP0-F1
#
_entry.id   AF-A0A970PQP0-F1
#
_cell.length_a   1.000
_cell.length_b   1.000
_cell.length_c   1.000
_cell.angle_alpha   90.00
_cell.angle_beta   90.00
_cell.angle_gamma   90.00
#
_symmetry.space_group_name_H-M   'P 1'
#
loop_
_entity.id
_entity.type
_entity.pdbx_description
1 polymer ?
#
loop_
_entity_poly.entity_id
_entity_poly.type
_entity_poly.pdbx_seq_one_letter_code
_entity_poly.pdbx_strand_id
1 'polypeptide(L)'
;MPITVTMIEEKEFKTKVRGYDPVEVDEFLDDICDEMIAQQETILSLREKLKQQDRASFVPPAVPPVMQPAPLAPAPSINALPADVESAQKLLAKTQKACDETIAEAKKRAEEILQEAQDRVPDPEITDLEAQREDIRKEIEILQAEAEAFRKRFKSLLNDQNEILEAELG
;
A
#
# COMPACT_ATOMS: atom_id res chain seq x y z
N MET A 1 -26.41 1.69 0.16
CA MET A 1 -26.04 3.08 0.51
C MET A 1 -24.54 3.09 0.76
N PRO A 2 -23.76 4.01 0.18
CA PRO A 2 -22.32 4.08 0.45
C PRO A 2 -22.11 4.54 1.89
N ILE A 3 -21.14 3.93 2.57
CA ILE A 3 -20.66 4.40 3.87
C ILE A 3 -19.85 5.67 3.63
N THR A 4 -20.09 6.72 4.42
CA THR A 4 -19.32 7.97 4.38
C THR A 4 -18.38 8.05 5.57
N VAL A 5 -17.32 8.85 5.48
CA VAL A 5 -16.37 9.09 6.58
C VAL A 5 -17.11 9.58 7.83
N THR A 6 -18.02 10.55 7.66
CA THR A 6 -18.89 11.04 8.75
C THR A 6 -19.75 9.96 9.39
N MET A 7 -20.12 8.92 8.64
CA MET A 7 -20.92 7.80 9.16
C MET A 7 -20.07 6.82 9.97
N ILE A 8 -18.76 6.76 9.74
CA ILE A 8 -17.81 5.98 10.52
C ILE A 8 -17.49 6.71 11.83
N GLU A 9 -17.25 8.03 11.76
CA GLU A 9 -17.01 8.88 12.93
C GLU A 9 -18.20 8.87 13.92
N GLU A 10 -19.43 8.91 13.42
CA GLU A 10 -20.64 8.89 14.25
C GLU A 10 -21.04 7.46 14.71
N LYS A 11 -20.24 6.43 14.38
CA LYS A 11 -20.62 5.04 14.59
C LYS A 11 -20.28 4.55 16.00
N GLU A 12 -21.31 4.38 16.83
CA GLU A 12 -21.14 3.70 18.12
C GLU A 12 -21.42 2.17 18.02
N PHE A 13 -20.50 1.38 18.59
CA PHE A 13 -20.62 -0.07 18.70
C PHE A 13 -21.04 -0.52 20.10
N LYS A 14 -21.81 -1.61 20.19
CA LYS A 14 -22.19 -2.23 21.46
C LYS A 14 -21.06 -3.13 21.97
N THR A 15 -20.65 -2.95 23.22
CA THR A 15 -19.63 -3.81 23.85
C THR A 15 -20.21 -5.16 24.29
N LYS A 16 -19.40 -6.22 24.23
CA LYS A 16 -19.73 -7.58 24.68
C LYS A 16 -18.53 -8.19 25.41
N VAL A 17 -18.79 -9.16 26.30
CA VAL A 17 -17.80 -9.80 27.20
C VAL A 17 -16.62 -10.48 26.46
N ARG A 18 -16.78 -10.79 25.17
CA ARG A 18 -15.70 -11.22 24.26
C ARG A 18 -15.81 -10.44 22.96
N GLY A 19 -15.44 -9.16 23.01
CA GLY A 19 -15.38 -8.26 21.85
C GLY A 19 -13.94 -7.90 21.51
N TYR A 20 -13.78 -7.17 20.40
CA TYR A 20 -12.53 -6.51 20.05
C TYR A 20 -12.24 -5.37 21.04
N ASP A 21 -10.96 -5.02 21.18
CA ASP A 21 -10.55 -3.88 22.00
C ASP A 21 -11.08 -2.59 21.35
N PRO A 22 -11.84 -1.74 22.06
CA PRO A 22 -12.34 -0.48 21.51
C PRO A 22 -11.22 0.41 20.97
N VAL A 23 -10.03 0.43 21.60
CA VAL A 23 -8.94 1.31 21.16
C VAL A 23 -8.35 0.85 19.82
N GLU A 24 -8.12 -0.46 19.67
CA GLU A 24 -7.63 -1.06 18.42
C GLU A 24 -8.64 -0.88 17.27
N VAL A 25 -9.93 -0.97 17.60
CA VAL A 25 -11.01 -0.72 16.63
C VAL A 25 -11.02 0.74 16.20
N ASP A 26 -10.89 1.68 17.14
CA ASP A 26 -10.89 3.11 16.82
C ASP A 26 -9.67 3.50 15.96
N GLU A 27 -8.46 3.03 16.29
CA GLU A 27 -7.25 3.25 15.47
C GLU A 27 -7.42 2.72 14.04
N PHE A 28 -8.01 1.53 13.90
CA PHE A 28 -8.27 0.94 12.59
C PHE A 28 -9.35 1.70 11.80
N LEU A 29 -10.35 2.28 12.48
CA LEU A 29 -11.38 3.10 11.84
C LEU A 29 -10.84 4.47 11.41
N ASP A 30 -9.86 5.04 12.11
CA ASP A 30 -9.14 6.24 11.71
C ASP A 30 -8.35 5.99 10.41
N ASP A 31 -7.60 4.88 10.32
CA ASP A 31 -6.87 4.48 9.12
C ASP A 31 -7.81 4.31 7.90
N ILE A 32 -9.00 3.73 8.11
CA ILE A 32 -10.02 3.59 7.05
C ILE A 32 -10.54 4.96 6.62
N CYS A 33 -10.75 5.88 7.56
CA CYS A 33 -11.21 7.23 7.25
C CYS A 33 -10.19 7.97 6.39
N ASP A 34 -8.91 7.91 6.75
CA ASP A 34 -7.80 8.52 6.01
C ASP A 34 -7.69 7.94 4.59
N GLU A 35 -7.76 6.62 4.44
CA GLU A 35 -7.69 5.98 3.13
C GLU A 35 -8.91 6.35 2.26
N MET A 36 -10.12 6.40 2.84
CA MET A 36 -11.34 6.79 2.11
C MET A 36 -11.29 8.24 1.61
N ILE A 37 -10.66 9.15 2.36
CA ILE A 37 -10.44 10.53 1.94
C ILE A 37 -9.44 10.54 0.77
N ALA A 38 -8.30 9.88 0.92
CA ALA A 38 -7.27 9.80 -0.12
C ALA A 38 -7.80 9.19 -1.43
N GLN A 39 -8.63 8.15 -1.35
CA GLN A 39 -9.28 7.54 -2.52
C GLN A 39 -10.27 8.50 -3.18
N GLN A 40 -11.05 9.26 -2.41
CA GLN A 40 -11.96 10.28 -2.97
C GLN A 40 -11.19 11.40 -3.67
N GLU A 41 -10.12 11.90 -3.08
CA GLU A 41 -9.24 12.90 -3.71
C GLU A 41 -8.61 12.36 -5.00
N THR A 42 -8.17 11.10 -4.99
CA THR A 42 -7.63 10.41 -6.17
C THR A 42 -8.69 10.33 -7.26
N ILE A 43 -9.91 9.91 -6.95
CA ILE A 43 -11.03 9.85 -7.91
C ILE A 43 -11.35 11.24 -8.47
N LEU A 44 -11.35 12.28 -7.65
CA LEU A 44 -11.57 13.66 -8.09
C LEU A 44 -10.44 14.11 -9.02
N SER A 45 -9.18 13.87 -8.66
CA SER A 45 -8.02 14.24 -9.46
C SER A 45 -7.99 13.53 -10.82
N LEU A 46 -8.39 12.26 -10.88
CA LEU A 46 -8.47 11.48 -12.11
C LEU A 46 -9.59 11.98 -13.01
N ARG A 47 -10.76 12.30 -12.43
CA ARG A 47 -11.87 12.92 -13.16
C ARG A 47 -11.48 14.28 -13.72
N GLU A 48 -10.74 15.09 -12.97
CA GLU A 48 -10.26 16.38 -13.44
C GLU A 48 -9.22 16.23 -14.56
N LYS A 49 -8.27 15.30 -14.42
CA LYS A 49 -7.29 14.98 -15.48
C LYS A 49 -7.97 14.52 -16.77
N LEU A 50 -8.98 13.66 -16.68
CA LEU A 50 -9.79 13.26 -17.85
C LEU A 50 -10.50 14.46 -18.47
N LYS A 51 -11.12 15.32 -17.65
CA LYS A 51 -11.79 16.54 -18.12
C LYS A 51 -10.81 17.53 -18.77
N GLN A 52 -9.58 17.64 -18.26
CA GLN A 52 -8.53 18.48 -18.84
C GLN A 52 -7.96 17.87 -20.13
N GLN A 53 -7.83 16.54 -20.21
CA GLN A 53 -7.43 15.84 -21.43
C GLN A 53 -8.48 15.96 -22.54
N ASP A 54 -9.76 15.87 -22.19
CA ASP A 54 -10.88 16.14 -23.10
C ASP A 54 -10.91 17.61 -23.55
N ARG A 55 -10.57 18.57 -22.67
CA ARG A 55 -10.48 20.00 -23.01
C ARG A 55 -9.23 20.36 -23.82
N ALA A 56 -8.08 19.74 -23.57
CA ALA A 56 -6.85 19.94 -24.34
C ALA A 56 -6.96 19.38 -25.76
N SER A 57 -7.87 18.44 -25.98
CA SER A 57 -8.25 17.91 -27.29
C SER A 57 -9.19 18.84 -28.08
N PHE A 58 -9.69 19.91 -27.44
CA PHE A 58 -10.60 20.89 -28.05
C PHE A 58 -10.06 22.32 -27.88
N VAL A 59 -9.17 22.73 -28.78
CA VAL A 59 -8.90 24.15 -29.05
C VAL A 59 -9.84 24.57 -30.18
N PRO A 60 -11.01 25.20 -29.92
CA PRO A 60 -11.77 25.83 -30.97
C PRO A 60 -11.11 27.17 -31.34
N PRO A 61 -11.02 27.53 -32.63
CA PRO A 61 -10.58 28.86 -33.01
C PRO A 61 -11.63 29.89 -32.53
N ALA A 62 -11.16 30.96 -31.90
CA ALA A 62 -12.01 32.04 -31.41
C ALA A 62 -12.69 32.79 -32.57
N VAL A 63 -14.01 32.94 -32.51
CA VAL A 63 -14.79 33.89 -33.32
C VAL A 63 -15.60 34.82 -32.40
N PRO A 64 -15.64 36.14 -32.69
CA PRO A 64 -16.17 37.19 -31.80
C PRO A 64 -17.72 37.18 -31.71
N PRO A 65 -18.32 37.89 -30.73
CA PRO A 65 -19.70 37.66 -30.30
C PRO A 65 -20.70 38.43 -31.18
N VAL A 66 -21.77 37.76 -31.61
CA VAL A 66 -22.98 38.42 -32.11
C VAL A 66 -24.18 37.88 -31.35
N MET A 67 -24.90 38.79 -30.71
CA MET A 67 -26.18 38.59 -30.01
C MET A 67 -27.28 38.13 -30.97
N GLN A 68 -28.13 37.18 -30.54
CA GLN A 68 -29.62 37.27 -30.52
C GLN A 68 -30.29 35.95 -30.03
N PRO A 69 -31.55 35.98 -29.51
CA PRO A 69 -32.12 34.92 -28.66
C PRO A 69 -33.14 33.97 -29.33
N ALA A 70 -33.08 32.68 -28.92
CA ALA A 70 -34.07 31.56 -29.03
C ALA A 70 -34.47 31.05 -30.44
N PRO A 71 -34.85 29.74 -30.66
CA PRO A 71 -35.27 28.69 -29.70
C PRO A 71 -34.50 27.34 -29.79
N LEU A 72 -34.77 26.46 -28.82
CA LEU A 72 -34.23 25.09 -28.69
C LEU A 72 -34.40 24.24 -29.97
N ALA A 73 -33.31 23.69 -30.48
CA ALA A 73 -33.25 22.59 -31.45
C ALA A 73 -32.14 21.59 -31.04
N PRO A 74 -32.27 20.31 -31.44
CA PRO A 74 -31.79 19.16 -30.68
C PRO A 74 -30.27 19.00 -30.69
N ALA A 75 -29.74 18.36 -29.64
CA ALA A 75 -28.32 18.02 -29.49
C ALA A 75 -27.76 17.41 -30.78
N PRO A 76 -26.57 17.85 -31.25
CA PRO A 76 -25.96 17.28 -32.43
C PRO A 76 -25.66 15.80 -32.16
N SER A 77 -26.21 14.93 -33.00
CA SER A 77 -25.90 13.51 -33.01
C SER A 77 -24.41 13.33 -33.23
N ILE A 78 -23.73 12.74 -32.25
CA ILE A 78 -22.35 12.29 -32.34
C ILE A 78 -22.34 11.00 -33.16
N ASN A 79 -22.55 11.10 -34.47
CA ASN A 79 -22.39 9.98 -35.40
C ASN A 79 -21.99 10.53 -36.78
N ALA A 80 -20.78 11.07 -36.85
CA ALA A 80 -20.08 11.24 -38.11
C ALA A 80 -18.98 10.17 -38.19
N LEU A 81 -19.37 8.94 -38.47
CA LEU A 81 -18.47 7.96 -39.06
C LEU A 81 -18.02 8.54 -40.41
N PRO A 82 -16.71 8.57 -40.72
CA PRO A 82 -16.26 9.07 -42.01
C PRO A 82 -16.81 8.15 -43.11
N ALA A 83 -17.49 8.74 -44.10
CA ALA A 83 -18.11 8.05 -45.23
C ALA A 83 -17.09 7.40 -46.21
N ASP A 84 -15.82 7.30 -45.82
CA ASP A 84 -14.73 6.82 -46.65
C ASP A 84 -14.07 5.60 -46.00
N VAL A 85 -14.34 4.41 -46.56
CA VAL A 85 -13.94 3.09 -46.02
C VAL A 85 -12.42 3.00 -45.86
N GLU A 86 -11.66 3.67 -46.74
CA GLU A 86 -10.20 3.69 -46.69
C GLU A 86 -9.67 4.49 -45.49
N SER A 87 -10.33 5.61 -45.15
CA SER A 87 -9.99 6.42 -43.97
C SER A 87 -10.28 5.69 -42.66
N ALA A 88 -11.39 4.94 -42.61
CA ALA A 88 -11.74 4.10 -41.47
C ALA A 88 -10.74 2.94 -41.28
N GLN A 89 -10.31 2.29 -42.37
CA GLN A 89 -9.29 1.23 -42.30
C GLN A 89 -7.93 1.76 -41.83
N LYS A 90 -7.50 2.92 -42.34
CA LYS A 90 -6.26 3.57 -41.89
C LYS A 90 -6.33 4.01 -40.42
N LEU A 91 -7.48 4.51 -39.98
CA LEU A 91 -7.69 4.87 -38.59
C LEU A 91 -7.64 3.62 -37.69
N LEU A 92 -8.32 2.54 -38.07
CA LEU A 92 -8.30 1.28 -37.35
C LEU A 92 -6.88 0.71 -37.22
N ALA A 93 -6.12 0.67 -38.32
CA ALA A 93 -4.73 0.20 -38.31
C ALA A 93 -3.84 1.07 -37.41
N LYS A 94 -4.01 2.40 -37.45
CA LYS A 94 -3.28 3.33 -36.57
C LYS A 94 -3.66 3.13 -35.10
N THR A 95 -4.95 2.91 -34.80
CA THR A 95 -5.42 2.64 -33.44
C THR A 95 -4.93 1.29 -32.92
N GLN A 96 -4.94 0.24 -33.75
CA GLN A 96 -4.41 -1.07 -33.40
C GLN A 96 -2.92 -0.98 -33.08
N LYS A 97 -2.13 -0.32 -33.94
CA LYS A 97 -0.71 -0.11 -33.70
C LYS A 97 -0.45 0.66 -32.40
N ALA A 98 -1.21 1.72 -32.14
CA ALA A 98 -1.11 2.48 -30.89
C ALA A 98 -1.50 1.62 -29.66
N CYS A 99 -2.52 0.77 -29.78
CA CYS A 99 -2.86 -0.20 -28.72
C CYS A 99 -1.72 -1.22 -28.49
N ASP A 100 -1.14 -1.77 -29.55
CA ASP A 100 -0.05 -2.73 -29.43
C ASP A 100 1.21 -2.08 -28.82
N GLU A 101 1.54 -0.85 -29.22
CA GLU A 101 2.64 -0.07 -28.65
C GLU A 101 2.41 0.20 -27.15
N THR A 102 1.20 0.59 -26.74
CA THR A 102 0.87 0.81 -25.32
C THR A 102 0.89 -0.47 -24.49
N ILE A 103 0.44 -1.60 -25.05
CA ILE A 103 0.52 -2.92 -24.39
C ILE A 103 1.98 -3.35 -24.23
N ALA A 104 2.80 -3.16 -25.27
CA ALA A 104 4.22 -3.49 -25.20
C ALA A 104 4.95 -2.64 -24.15
N GLU A 105 4.66 -1.33 -24.11
CA GLU A 105 5.23 -0.43 -23.11
C GLU A 105 4.76 -0.78 -21.69
N ALA A 106 3.47 -1.10 -21.49
CA ALA A 106 2.94 -1.53 -20.21
C ALA A 106 3.59 -2.83 -19.72
N LYS A 107 3.80 -3.81 -20.62
CA LYS A 107 4.51 -5.05 -20.30
C LYS A 107 5.97 -4.80 -19.92
N LYS A 108 6.67 -3.95 -20.68
CA LYS A 108 8.07 -3.58 -20.38
C LYS A 108 8.19 -2.93 -19.01
N ARG A 109 7.30 -1.98 -18.69
CA ARG A 109 7.26 -1.34 -17.35
C ARG A 109 6.93 -2.34 -16.25
N ALA A 110 6.02 -3.29 -16.49
CA ALA A 110 5.70 -4.33 -15.53
C ALA A 110 6.91 -5.26 -15.27
N GLU A 111 7.63 -5.64 -16.31
CA GLU A 111 8.87 -6.43 -16.20
C GLU A 111 9.96 -5.66 -15.43
N GLU A 112 10.13 -4.37 -15.70
CA GLU A 112 11.07 -3.51 -14.97
C GLU A 112 10.71 -3.40 -13.49
N ILE A 113 9.42 -3.23 -13.15
CA ILE A 113 8.96 -3.20 -11.75
C ILE A 113 9.20 -4.54 -11.06
N LEU A 114 8.92 -5.66 -11.74
CA LEU A 114 9.18 -6.99 -11.20
C LEU A 114 10.68 -7.23 -10.99
N GLN A 115 11.51 -6.79 -11.93
CA GLN A 115 12.95 -6.90 -11.82
C GLN A 115 13.52 -6.04 -10.69
N GLU A 116 13.07 -4.78 -10.56
CA GLU A 116 13.48 -3.91 -9.43
C GLU A 116 13.02 -4.49 -8.10
N ALA A 117 11.79 -5.01 -8.01
CA ALA A 117 11.29 -5.67 -6.81
C ALA A 117 12.12 -6.92 -6.46
N GLN A 118 12.58 -7.66 -7.48
CA GLN A 118 13.42 -8.84 -7.27
C GLN A 118 14.86 -8.47 -6.90
N ASP A 119 15.42 -7.42 -7.48
CA ASP A 119 16.78 -6.93 -7.17
C ASP A 119 16.84 -6.26 -5.79
N ARG A 120 15.72 -5.71 -5.31
CA ARG A 120 15.57 -5.23 -3.93
C ARG A 120 15.48 -6.35 -2.90
N VAL A 121 15.20 -7.58 -3.30
CA VAL A 121 15.10 -8.74 -2.40
C VAL A 121 16.34 -9.64 -2.59
N PRO A 122 17.23 -9.79 -1.59
CA PRO A 122 16.99 -9.56 -0.17
C PRO A 122 17.28 -8.11 0.21
N ASP A 123 16.35 -7.48 0.93
CA ASP A 123 16.60 -6.18 1.52
C ASP A 123 17.86 -6.30 2.40
N PRO A 124 18.92 -5.51 2.13
CA PRO A 124 20.18 -5.61 2.87
C PRO A 124 19.94 -5.41 4.37
N GLU A 125 18.95 -4.60 4.74
CA GLU A 125 18.49 -4.40 6.11
C GLU A 125 17.97 -5.68 6.76
N ILE A 126 17.21 -6.52 6.05
CA ILE A 126 16.74 -7.80 6.58
C ILE A 126 17.93 -8.73 6.84
N THR A 127 18.89 -8.76 5.92
CA THR A 127 20.11 -9.59 6.07
C THR A 127 20.93 -9.16 7.29
N ASP A 128 21.11 -7.85 7.46
CA ASP A 128 21.83 -7.28 8.61
C ASP A 128 21.10 -7.55 9.94
N LEU A 129 19.76 -7.41 9.96
CA LEU A 129 18.94 -7.71 11.13
C LEU A 129 18.99 -9.21 11.49
N GLU A 130 18.99 -10.10 10.49
CA GLU A 130 19.15 -11.53 10.71
C GLU A 130 20.53 -11.87 11.28
N ALA A 131 21.59 -11.23 10.81
CA ALA A 131 22.93 -11.38 11.36
C ALA A 131 22.98 -10.91 12.83
N GLN A 132 22.42 -9.74 13.13
CA GLN A 132 22.34 -9.22 14.50
C GLN A 132 21.51 -10.15 15.42
N ARG A 133 20.40 -10.69 14.91
CA ARG A 133 19.59 -11.68 15.65
C ARG A 133 20.42 -12.91 16.02
N GLU A 134 21.17 -13.46 15.07
CA GLU A 134 22.02 -14.62 15.32
C GLU A 134 23.14 -14.32 16.31
N ASP A 135 23.73 -13.13 16.27
CA ASP A 135 24.80 -12.76 17.22
C ASP A 135 24.27 -12.54 18.63
N ILE A 136 23.15 -11.83 18.79
CA ILE A 136 22.45 -11.69 20.09
C ILE A 136 22.07 -13.07 20.64
N ARG A 137 21.60 -13.98 19.78
CA ARG A 137 21.22 -15.33 20.18
C ARG A 137 22.42 -16.12 20.73
N LYS A 138 23.58 -16.03 20.09
CA LYS A 138 24.82 -16.65 20.59
C LYS A 138 25.25 -16.03 21.91
N GLU A 139 25.16 -14.71 22.07
CA GLU A 139 25.51 -14.03 23.32
C GLU A 139 24.62 -14.48 24.48
N ILE A 140 23.31 -14.64 24.24
CA ILE A 140 22.38 -15.20 25.21
C ILE A 140 22.78 -16.63 25.60
N GLU A 141 23.14 -17.47 24.63
CA GLU A 141 23.55 -18.86 24.90
C GLU A 141 24.82 -18.92 25.75
N ILE A 142 25.81 -18.06 25.46
CA ILE A 142 27.04 -17.95 26.25
C ILE A 142 26.73 -17.49 27.68
N LEU A 143 25.94 -16.43 27.84
CA LEU A 143 25.56 -15.91 29.17
C LEU A 143 24.79 -16.93 29.99
N GLN A 144 23.91 -17.72 29.35
CA GLN A 144 23.19 -18.81 30.02
C GLN A 144 24.17 -19.90 30.48
N ALA A 145 25.10 -20.32 29.63
CA ALA A 145 26.12 -21.30 29.97
C ALA A 145 27.02 -20.83 31.14
N GLU A 146 27.41 -19.56 31.14
CA GLU A 146 28.19 -18.94 32.22
C GLU A 146 27.39 -18.88 33.53
N ALA A 147 26.12 -18.49 33.47
CA ALA A 147 25.24 -18.46 34.63
C ALA A 147 25.04 -19.86 35.24
N GLU A 148 24.87 -20.89 34.39
CA GLU A 148 24.79 -22.27 34.84
C GLU A 148 26.11 -22.77 35.46
N ALA A 149 27.25 -22.44 34.85
CA ALA A 149 28.56 -22.80 35.38
C ALA A 149 28.82 -22.13 36.74
N PHE A 150 28.46 -20.84 36.87
CA PHE A 150 28.53 -20.11 38.13
C PHE A 150 27.64 -20.75 39.19
N ARG A 151 26.39 -21.07 38.86
CA ARG A 151 25.45 -21.75 39.76
C ARG A 151 25.99 -23.09 40.24
N LYS A 152 26.58 -23.90 39.35
CA LYS A 152 27.20 -25.19 39.71
C LYS A 152 28.37 -25.01 40.67
N ARG A 153 29.28 -24.06 40.38
CA ARG A 153 30.43 -23.75 41.26
C ARG A 153 29.99 -23.26 42.63
N PHE A 154 29.02 -22.35 42.67
CA PHE A 154 28.49 -21.82 43.92
C PHE A 154 27.82 -22.91 44.77
N LYS A 155 27.05 -23.80 44.14
CA LYS A 155 26.44 -24.94 44.82
C LYS A 155 27.50 -25.90 45.38
N SER A 156 28.58 -26.17 44.63
CA SER A 156 29.70 -26.98 45.12
C SER A 156 30.32 -26.35 46.37
N LEU A 157 30.65 -25.05 46.32
CA LEU A 157 31.26 -24.35 47.45
C LEU A 157 30.39 -24.36 48.71
N LEU A 158 29.07 -24.23 48.57
CA LEU A 158 28.14 -24.35 49.69
C LEU A 158 28.10 -25.77 50.25
N ASN A 159 28.16 -26.78 49.38
CA ASN A 159 28.17 -28.18 49.80
C ASN A 159 29.46 -28.50 50.55
N ASP A 160 30.61 -28.07 50.03
CA ASP A 160 31.92 -28.23 50.66
C ASP A 160 31.95 -27.56 52.05
N GLN A 161 31.37 -26.35 52.18
CA GLN A 161 31.27 -25.67 53.48
C GLN A 161 30.32 -26.38 54.45
N ASN A 162 29.21 -26.94 53.98
CA ASN A 162 28.32 -27.75 54.82
C ASN A 162 29.02 -29.02 55.31
N GLU A 163 29.76 -29.73 54.44
CA GLU A 163 30.50 -30.93 54.83
C GLU A 163 31.55 -30.63 55.90
N ILE A 164 32.25 -29.49 55.82
CA ILE A 164 33.20 -29.05 56.85
C ILE A 164 32.47 -28.80 58.18
N LEU A 165 31.33 -28.09 58.16
CA LEU A 165 30.57 -27.80 59.37
C LEU A 165 30.01 -29.07 60.03
N GLU A 166 29.52 -30.02 59.23
CA GLU A 166 29.05 -31.32 59.73
C GLU A 166 30.20 -32.13 60.37
N ALA A 167 31.40 -32.07 59.79
CA ALA A 167 32.59 -32.72 60.35
C ALA A 167 33.11 -32.06 61.63
N GLU A 168 32.92 -30.75 61.82
CA GLU A 168 33.30 -30.05 63.06
C GLU A 168 32.26 -30.17 64.19
N LEU A 169 30.98 -30.42 63.87
CA LEU A 169 29.91 -30.59 64.86
C LEU A 169 29.70 -32.04 65.34
N GLY A 170 30.19 -33.04 64.60
CA GLY A 170 30.11 -34.47 64.95
C GLY A 170 31.29 -34.96 65.79
#